data_AF-A0A958QXZ1-F1
#
_entry.id   AF-A0A958QXZ1-F1
#
_cell.length_a   1.000
_cell.length_b   1.000
_cell.length_c   1.000
_cell.angle_alpha   90.00
_cell.angle_beta   90.00
_cell.angle_gamma   90.00
#
_symmetry.space_group_name_H-M   'P 1'
#
loop_
_entity.id
_entity.type
_entity.pdbx_description
1 polymer ?
#
loop_
_entity_poly.entity_id
_entity_poly.type
_entity_poly.pdbx_seq_one_letter_code
_entity_poly.pdbx_strand_id
1 'polypeptide(L)'
;MMRREMYSARERDRLNRLQRGAVREQQVGQIIRPRGSLNGGVRRKSKRSVVVLLVAAAAVVAAFSSGNISSELLGRTSSSHDDSSASVMVQERESAADEMRTEEIPAESVAPTLLPSTELRPAPAVTHVVSRGETWSDLAARYGFPLGDAVLLDKALRRVGKDGVVPGTLGVGQELEFEFDGENGLQAVHTMPRAGTTISLTRTALGKFTTRLTEMERTSHERVLVGELSQSAPNFAMALRAAGGSYEIVDELVDLLSDRIQFRRDFRLGDRFAVIFEEQTLSDGTVVGYGPITGAALDVGGKPFRAIRHVGVDKQPRYFDADAELIANTFLRYPVRFSRIS
;
A
#
# COMPACT_ATOMS: atom_id res chain seq x y z
N MET A 1 -20.89 35.97 58.96
CA MET A 1 -20.11 34.71 58.79
C MET A 1 -21.01 33.60 58.22
N MET A 2 -21.76 33.87 57.16
CA MET A 2 -22.80 32.94 56.63
C MET A 2 -23.03 33.13 55.11
N ARG A 3 -21.98 33.51 54.37
CA ARG A 3 -21.98 33.67 52.90
C ARG A 3 -20.73 33.08 52.23
N ARG A 4 -20.00 32.18 52.90
CA ARG A 4 -18.87 31.43 52.34
C ARG A 4 -19.07 29.91 52.31
N GLU A 5 -20.16 29.38 52.85
CA GLU A 5 -20.43 27.93 52.85
C GLU A 5 -21.37 27.46 51.73
N MET A 6 -22.12 28.34 51.07
CA MET A 6 -22.99 27.95 49.93
C MET A 6 -22.25 27.77 48.60
N TYR A 7 -20.98 28.20 48.49
CA TYR A 7 -20.21 28.04 47.24
C TYR A 7 -19.56 26.66 47.10
N SER A 8 -19.41 25.88 48.19
CA SER A 8 -18.72 24.57 48.14
C SER A 8 -19.62 23.38 47.84
N ALA A 9 -20.95 23.53 47.92
CA ALA A 9 -21.90 22.44 47.67
C ALA A 9 -22.24 22.27 46.17
N ARG A 10 -22.30 23.37 45.41
CA ARG A 10 -22.60 23.34 43.97
C ARG A 10 -21.41 22.90 43.10
N GLU A 11 -20.17 23.11 43.56
CA GLU A 11 -18.97 22.62 42.86
C GLU A 11 -18.71 21.12 43.07
N ARG A 12 -19.05 20.57 44.26
CA ARG A 12 -18.96 19.11 44.50
C ARG A 12 -19.96 18.33 43.65
N ASP A 13 -21.16 18.87 43.43
CA ASP A 13 -22.19 18.22 42.62
C ASP A 13 -21.86 18.26 41.11
N ARG A 14 -21.11 19.29 40.68
CA ARG A 14 -20.58 19.41 39.31
C ARG A 14 -19.42 18.43 39.06
N LEU A 15 -18.54 18.23 40.03
CA LEU A 15 -17.45 17.24 39.96
C LEU A 15 -17.96 15.79 40.00
N ASN A 16 -18.99 15.50 40.80
CA ASN A 16 -19.63 14.17 40.82
C ASN A 16 -20.38 13.82 39.53
N ARG A 17 -20.94 14.81 38.81
CA ARG A 17 -21.54 14.58 37.47
C ARG A 17 -20.49 14.37 36.38
N LEU A 18 -19.34 15.02 36.49
CA LEU A 18 -18.21 14.82 35.55
C LEU A 18 -17.54 13.44 35.75
N GLN A 19 -17.46 12.94 36.98
CA GLN A 19 -16.92 11.59 37.24
C GLN A 19 -17.90 10.46 36.89
N ARG A 20 -19.23 10.67 36.95
CA ARG A 20 -20.22 9.67 36.49
C ARG A 20 -20.41 9.65 34.97
N GLY A 21 -19.98 10.68 34.25
CA GLY A 21 -19.93 10.69 32.78
C GLY A 21 -18.74 9.91 32.21
N ALA A 22 -17.67 9.71 32.98
CA ALA A 22 -16.44 9.05 32.53
C ALA A 22 -16.44 7.51 32.67
N VAL A 23 -17.51 6.89 33.20
CA VAL A 23 -17.60 5.43 33.43
C VAL A 23 -18.57 4.74 32.45
N ARG A 24 -19.07 5.45 31.42
CA ARG A 24 -20.00 4.89 30.42
C ARG A 24 -19.50 4.89 28.98
N GLU A 25 -18.18 4.99 28.79
CA GLU A 25 -17.50 4.92 27.49
C GLU A 25 -16.47 3.77 27.38
N GLN A 26 -16.63 2.72 28.18
CA GLN A 26 -15.89 1.46 28.02
C GLN A 26 -16.84 0.31 27.71
N GLN A 27 -17.48 0.33 26.55
CA GLN A 27 -17.99 -0.87 25.88
C GLN A 27 -18.49 -0.48 24.49
N VAL A 28 -17.72 -0.85 23.46
CA VAL A 28 -18.13 -1.37 22.13
C VAL A 28 -16.98 -1.09 21.17
N GLY A 29 -16.23 -2.14 20.88
CA GLY A 29 -15.07 -2.12 20.01
C GLY A 29 -14.29 -3.43 20.15
N GLN A 30 -14.98 -4.57 20.16
CA GLN A 30 -14.30 -5.86 20.08
C GLN A 30 -13.76 -6.03 18.66
N ILE A 31 -12.46 -5.85 18.52
CA ILE A 31 -11.68 -6.40 17.42
C ILE A 31 -11.70 -7.92 17.64
N ILE A 32 -12.53 -8.63 16.88
CA ILE A 32 -12.45 -10.09 16.83
C ILE A 32 -11.18 -10.42 16.03
N ARG A 33 -10.09 -10.70 16.76
CA ARG A 33 -8.94 -11.42 16.21
C ARG A 33 -9.27 -12.92 16.26
N PRO A 34 -9.18 -13.67 15.15
CA PRO A 34 -9.23 -15.12 15.25
C PRO A 34 -8.03 -15.62 16.07
N ARG A 35 -8.31 -16.55 16.98
CA ARG A 35 -7.36 -17.16 17.93
C ARG A 35 -7.03 -18.57 17.43
N GLY A 36 -5.73 -18.83 17.18
CA GLY A 36 -5.15 -20.13 16.81
C GLY A 36 -5.14 -20.40 15.30
N SER A 37 -4.05 -20.80 14.64
CA SER A 37 -2.82 -21.42 15.13
C SER A 37 -1.67 -21.32 14.09
N LEU A 38 -0.51 -20.88 14.59
CA LEU A 38 0.87 -21.24 14.22
C LEU A 38 1.49 -20.87 12.84
N ASN A 39 2.63 -20.18 12.95
CA ASN A 39 3.72 -19.98 11.99
C ASN A 39 3.55 -18.99 10.82
N GLY A 40 3.35 -17.71 11.16
CA GLY A 40 3.76 -16.59 10.30
C GLY A 40 4.86 -15.80 10.99
N GLY A 41 6.12 -16.21 10.81
CA GLY A 41 7.25 -15.44 11.32
C GLY A 41 7.19 -14.03 10.76
N VAL A 42 6.98 -13.03 11.63
CA VAL A 42 7.27 -11.64 11.29
C VAL A 42 8.75 -11.61 10.94
N ARG A 43 9.07 -11.65 9.64
CA ARG A 43 10.40 -11.37 9.12
C ARG A 43 10.69 -9.93 9.53
N ARG A 44 11.28 -9.75 10.71
CA ARG A 44 12.04 -8.54 11.05
C ARG A 44 12.93 -8.30 9.83
N LYS A 45 12.72 -7.20 9.09
CA LYS A 45 13.69 -6.73 8.09
C LYS A 45 15.05 -6.77 8.79
N SER A 46 15.86 -7.77 8.45
CA SER A 46 17.12 -7.99 9.13
C SER A 46 18.00 -6.80 8.81
N LYS A 47 18.90 -6.39 9.72
CA LYS A 47 19.86 -5.29 9.47
C LYS A 47 20.63 -5.48 8.13
N ARG A 48 20.71 -6.71 7.62
CA ARG A 48 21.29 -7.04 6.31
C ARG A 48 20.54 -6.39 5.14
N SER A 49 19.21 -6.26 5.20
CA SER A 49 18.43 -5.64 4.11
C SER A 49 18.72 -4.15 3.93
N VAL A 50 18.98 -3.40 5.01
CA VAL A 50 19.28 -1.94 4.91
C VAL A 50 20.71 -1.69 4.41
N VAL A 51 21.67 -2.52 4.83
CA VAL A 51 23.07 -2.40 4.38
C VAL A 51 23.19 -2.75 2.88
N VAL A 52 22.44 -3.74 2.40
CA VAL A 52 22.48 -4.14 0.98
C VAL A 52 21.94 -3.03 0.06
N LEU A 53 20.84 -2.36 0.42
CA LEU A 53 20.24 -1.29 -0.39
C LEU A 53 21.17 -0.07 -0.53
N LEU A 54 21.86 0.32 0.56
CA LEU A 54 22.85 1.42 0.51
C LEU A 54 24.04 1.10 -0.40
N VAL A 55 24.51 -0.15 -0.37
CA VAL A 55 25.63 -0.60 -1.21
C VAL A 55 25.20 -0.65 -2.69
N ALA A 56 23.98 -1.09 -2.99
CA ALA A 56 23.45 -1.12 -4.35
C ALA A 56 23.33 0.29 -4.94
N ALA A 57 22.76 1.24 -4.18
CA ALA A 57 22.64 2.63 -4.61
C ALA A 57 24.02 3.27 -4.88
N ALA A 58 24.98 3.07 -3.98
CA ALA A 58 26.35 3.55 -4.16
C ALA A 58 27.04 2.91 -5.38
N ALA A 59 26.81 1.61 -5.62
CA ALA A 59 27.38 0.90 -6.77
C ALA A 59 26.82 1.39 -8.10
N VAL A 60 25.50 1.63 -8.20
CA VAL A 60 24.87 2.22 -9.40
C VAL A 60 25.44 3.61 -9.65
N VAL A 61 25.52 4.45 -8.61
CA VAL A 61 26.08 5.80 -8.70
C VAL A 61 27.55 5.79 -9.16
N ALA A 62 28.35 4.86 -8.64
CA ALA A 62 29.76 4.69 -9.02
C ALA A 62 29.91 4.15 -10.46
N ALA A 63 29.10 3.17 -10.86
CA ALA A 63 29.09 2.60 -12.21
C ALA A 63 28.70 3.65 -13.26
N PHE A 64 27.70 4.48 -12.97
CA PHE A 64 27.31 5.61 -13.81
C PHE A 64 28.47 6.60 -13.98
N SER A 65 29.12 6.97 -12.87
CA SER A 65 30.20 7.96 -12.87
C SER A 65 31.46 7.49 -13.61
N SER A 66 31.71 6.17 -13.65
CA SER A 66 32.84 5.57 -14.37
C SER A 66 32.53 5.25 -15.84
N GLY A 67 31.30 5.49 -16.30
CA GLY A 67 30.86 5.11 -17.65
C GLY A 67 30.69 3.59 -17.85
N ASN A 68 30.81 2.80 -16.78
CA ASN A 68 30.82 1.33 -16.78
C ASN A 68 29.47 0.75 -16.34
N ILE A 69 28.34 1.30 -16.80
CA ILE A 69 27.06 0.60 -16.64
C ILE A 69 27.02 -0.53 -17.66
N SER A 70 27.66 -1.65 -17.30
CA SER A 70 27.55 -2.91 -18.00
C SER A 70 26.15 -3.49 -17.81
N SER A 71 25.67 -4.24 -18.80
CA SER A 71 24.38 -4.97 -18.77
C SER A 71 24.20 -5.92 -17.56
N GLU A 72 25.28 -6.22 -16.83
CA GLU A 72 25.23 -7.00 -15.58
C GLU A 72 24.45 -6.32 -14.45
N LEU A 73 24.40 -4.97 -14.39
CA LEU A 73 23.63 -4.26 -13.36
C LEU A 73 22.12 -4.24 -13.67
N LEU A 74 21.77 -4.43 -14.95
CA LEU A 74 20.38 -4.53 -15.44
C LEU A 74 19.81 -5.96 -15.28
N GLY A 75 20.66 -6.96 -14.98
CA GLY A 75 20.27 -8.39 -14.92
C GLY A 75 20.32 -9.05 -13.53
N ARG A 76 20.85 -8.38 -12.49
CA ARG A 76 20.95 -8.94 -11.13
C ARG A 76 19.68 -8.77 -10.29
N THR A 77 18.53 -9.12 -10.84
CA THR A 77 17.31 -9.40 -10.05
C THR A 77 16.59 -10.63 -10.60
N SER A 78 17.33 -11.69 -10.95
CA SER A 78 16.73 -13.01 -11.13
C SER A 78 17.68 -14.11 -10.69
N SER A 79 17.14 -15.00 -9.86
CA SER A 79 17.74 -16.24 -9.34
C SER A 79 18.59 -16.10 -8.06
N SER A 80 17.90 -16.23 -6.93
CA SER A 80 18.40 -17.07 -5.83
C SER A 80 17.34 -18.14 -5.58
N HIS A 81 17.47 -19.28 -6.25
CA HIS A 81 16.92 -20.55 -5.77
C HIS A 81 18.03 -21.58 -5.96
N ASP A 82 18.52 -22.03 -4.80
CA ASP A 82 19.59 -22.99 -4.62
C ASP A 82 19.32 -24.31 -5.35
N ASP A 83 20.41 -24.83 -5.92
CA ASP A 83 20.60 -26.24 -6.22
C ASP A 83 20.46 -27.09 -4.94
N SER A 84 19.70 -28.18 -5.05
CA SER A 84 20.00 -29.41 -4.32
C SER A 84 19.44 -30.61 -5.07
N SER A 85 20.35 -31.24 -5.80
CA SER A 85 20.25 -32.61 -6.28
C SER A 85 20.13 -33.58 -5.12
N ALA A 86 19.11 -34.44 -5.14
CA ALA A 86 19.19 -35.77 -4.53
C ALA A 86 18.24 -36.73 -5.24
N SER A 87 18.83 -37.61 -6.04
CA SER A 87 18.22 -38.78 -6.66
C SER A 87 17.86 -39.82 -5.60
N VAL A 88 16.67 -40.42 -5.64
CA VAL A 88 16.44 -41.77 -5.09
C VAL A 88 15.48 -42.56 -5.98
N MET A 89 15.92 -43.78 -6.28
CA MET A 89 15.30 -44.86 -7.04
C MET A 89 13.86 -45.18 -6.60
N VAL A 90 13.01 -45.47 -7.59
CA VAL A 90 11.80 -46.29 -7.42
C VAL A 90 12.14 -47.68 -7.95
N GLN A 91 12.00 -48.69 -7.08
CA GLN A 91 12.00 -50.09 -7.48
C GLN A 91 10.70 -50.74 -7.00
N GLU A 92 10.26 -51.66 -7.83
CA GLU A 92 8.94 -52.23 -8.04
C GLU A 92 8.71 -53.49 -7.15
N ARG A 93 7.44 -53.76 -6.81
CA ARG A 93 6.74 -55.08 -6.84
C ARG A 93 5.95 -55.55 -5.61
N GLU A 94 4.73 -56.00 -5.94
CA GLU A 94 3.93 -57.18 -5.47
C GLU A 94 3.45 -57.28 -4.00
N SER A 95 2.14 -57.32 -3.73
CA SER A 95 1.22 -58.51 -3.69
C SER A 95 1.51 -59.43 -2.47
N ALA A 96 0.59 -59.89 -1.61
CA ALA A 96 -0.81 -60.30 -1.73
C ALA A 96 -1.54 -60.24 -0.36
N ALA A 97 -2.83 -60.62 -0.39
CA ALA A 97 -3.85 -60.66 0.65
C ALA A 97 -3.55 -61.50 1.91
N ASP A 98 -4.24 -61.16 3.02
CA ASP A 98 -5.03 -62.15 3.77
C ASP A 98 -6.16 -61.49 4.56
N GLU A 99 -7.27 -62.21 4.66
CA GLU A 99 -8.55 -61.84 5.25
C GLU A 99 -8.51 -61.92 6.78
N MET A 100 -9.12 -60.96 7.49
CA MET A 100 -9.93 -61.35 8.65
C MET A 100 -10.99 -60.30 8.97
N ARG A 101 -12.22 -60.77 8.80
CA ARG A 101 -13.49 -60.13 9.09
C ARG A 101 -13.78 -60.22 10.59
N THR A 102 -13.94 -59.08 11.23
CA THR A 102 -14.74 -58.95 12.46
C THR A 102 -15.66 -57.75 12.28
N GLU A 103 -16.96 -58.04 12.24
CA GLU A 103 -18.04 -57.07 12.21
C GLU A 103 -18.13 -56.37 13.57
N GLU A 104 -17.91 -55.05 13.60
CA GLU A 104 -18.34 -54.19 14.69
C GLU A 104 -19.15 -53.01 14.13
N ILE A 105 -20.47 -53.14 14.31
CA ILE A 105 -21.51 -52.13 14.55
C ILE A 105 -21.14 -50.69 14.11
N PRO A 106 -21.81 -50.09 13.10
CA PRO A 106 -21.51 -48.72 12.70
C PRO A 106 -21.99 -47.75 13.78
N ALA A 107 -21.03 -47.15 14.48
CA ALA A 107 -21.29 -45.91 15.19
C ALA A 107 -21.67 -44.85 14.16
N GLU A 108 -22.89 -44.34 14.31
CA GLU A 108 -23.48 -43.24 13.57
C GLU A 108 -22.57 -42.00 13.67
N SER A 109 -21.62 -41.90 12.74
CA SER A 109 -20.83 -40.71 12.50
C SER A 109 -21.74 -39.72 11.78
N VAL A 110 -22.43 -38.91 12.56
CA VAL A 110 -23.01 -37.65 12.08
C VAL A 110 -21.81 -36.77 11.70
N ALA A 111 -21.26 -36.99 10.52
CA ALA A 111 -20.40 -36.00 9.89
C ALA A 111 -21.19 -34.69 9.93
N PRO A 112 -20.65 -33.59 10.50
CA PRO A 112 -21.31 -32.31 10.34
C PRO A 112 -21.44 -32.13 8.85
N THR A 113 -22.68 -32.11 8.36
CA THR A 113 -22.97 -31.61 7.02
C THR A 113 -22.35 -30.24 7.02
N LEU A 114 -21.17 -30.13 6.40
CA LEU A 114 -20.62 -28.85 5.99
C LEU A 114 -21.71 -28.31 5.09
N LEU A 115 -22.54 -27.43 5.67
CA LEU A 115 -23.39 -26.55 4.88
C LEU A 115 -22.47 -26.07 3.76
N PRO A 116 -22.82 -26.27 2.49
CA PRO A 116 -22.00 -25.75 1.42
C PRO A 116 -21.80 -24.28 1.76
N SER A 117 -20.54 -23.91 2.03
CA SER A 117 -20.13 -22.52 2.06
C SER A 117 -20.77 -21.93 0.84
N THR A 118 -21.77 -21.09 1.04
CA THR A 118 -22.43 -20.41 -0.06
C THR A 118 -21.33 -19.59 -0.69
N GLU A 119 -20.69 -20.14 -1.72
CA GLU A 119 -19.92 -19.36 -2.67
C GLU A 119 -20.89 -18.26 -3.06
N LEU A 120 -20.57 -17.07 -2.58
CA LEU A 120 -21.32 -15.85 -2.82
C LEU A 120 -21.32 -15.72 -4.33
N ARG A 121 -22.38 -16.22 -4.99
CA ARG A 121 -22.62 -15.95 -6.40
C ARG A 121 -22.56 -14.42 -6.49
N PRO A 122 -21.66 -13.84 -7.29
CA PRO A 122 -21.65 -12.40 -7.42
C PRO A 122 -23.04 -12.00 -7.89
N ALA A 123 -23.69 -11.13 -7.11
CA ALA A 123 -24.87 -10.41 -7.57
C ALA A 123 -24.54 -9.74 -8.93
N PRO A 124 -25.53 -9.35 -9.75
CA PRO A 124 -25.22 -8.58 -10.96
C PRO A 124 -24.47 -7.31 -10.56
N ALA A 125 -23.15 -7.35 -10.73
CA ALA A 125 -22.27 -6.29 -10.34
C ALA A 125 -22.27 -5.23 -11.44
N VAL A 126 -22.64 -4.01 -11.09
CA VAL A 126 -22.65 -2.88 -12.02
C VAL A 126 -21.39 -2.07 -11.79
N THR A 127 -20.55 -2.00 -12.81
CA THR A 127 -19.33 -1.17 -12.77
C THR A 127 -19.61 0.26 -13.23
N HIS A 128 -19.02 1.24 -12.54
CA HIS A 128 -19.08 2.66 -12.86
C HIS A 128 -17.72 3.33 -12.67
N VAL A 129 -17.38 4.25 -13.57
CA VAL A 129 -16.19 5.11 -13.45
C VAL A 129 -16.63 6.53 -13.10
N VAL A 130 -16.18 7.02 -11.95
CA VAL A 130 -16.58 8.33 -11.41
C VAL A 130 -16.13 9.46 -12.32
N SER A 131 -17.09 10.27 -12.76
CA SER A 131 -16.85 11.46 -13.57
C SER A 131 -16.47 12.68 -12.75
N ARG A 132 -15.95 13.73 -13.40
CA ARG A 132 -15.55 14.97 -12.72
C ARG A 132 -16.73 15.61 -12.01
N GLY A 133 -16.62 15.77 -10.69
CA GLY A 133 -17.64 16.41 -9.85
C GLY A 133 -18.85 15.55 -9.51
N GLU A 134 -18.85 14.27 -9.91
CA GLU A 134 -19.94 13.33 -9.61
C GLU A 134 -19.95 12.95 -8.13
N THR A 135 -21.15 12.91 -7.54
CA THR A 135 -21.37 12.63 -6.13
C THR A 135 -22.10 11.31 -5.90
N TRP A 136 -22.07 10.78 -4.68
CA TRP A 136 -22.89 9.61 -4.31
C TRP A 136 -24.39 9.85 -4.55
N SER A 137 -24.87 11.08 -4.44
CA SER A 137 -26.27 11.43 -4.70
C SER A 137 -26.60 11.33 -6.20
N ASP A 138 -25.68 11.72 -7.08
CA ASP A 138 -25.84 11.55 -8.52
C ASP A 138 -25.85 10.07 -8.91
N LEU A 139 -24.98 9.27 -8.28
CA LEU A 139 -24.93 7.82 -8.46
C LEU A 139 -26.20 7.14 -7.95
N ALA A 140 -26.76 7.60 -6.83
CA ALA A 140 -28.04 7.12 -6.30
C ALA A 140 -29.19 7.36 -7.29
N ALA A 141 -29.27 8.57 -7.84
CA ALA A 141 -30.28 8.91 -8.84
C ALA A 141 -30.09 8.09 -10.13
N ARG A 142 -28.85 7.85 -10.56
CA ARG A 142 -28.52 7.07 -11.77
C ARG A 142 -28.86 5.60 -11.63
N TYR A 143 -28.48 4.99 -10.52
CA TYR A 143 -28.61 3.53 -10.30
C TYR A 143 -29.84 3.14 -9.49
N GLY A 144 -30.67 4.11 -9.08
CA GLY A 144 -31.97 3.86 -8.48
C GLY A 144 -31.95 3.38 -7.03
N PHE A 145 -30.83 3.56 -6.30
CA PHE A 145 -30.77 3.25 -4.88
C PHE A 145 -31.15 4.46 -4.00
N PRO A 146 -31.63 4.25 -2.76
CA PRO A 146 -32.10 5.34 -1.89
C PRO A 146 -31.06 6.43 -1.64
N LEU A 147 -31.48 7.70 -1.68
CA LEU A 147 -30.61 8.86 -1.36
C LEU A 147 -30.02 8.78 0.08
N GLY A 148 -30.73 8.14 1.01
CA GLY A 148 -30.21 7.88 2.35
C GLY A 148 -28.95 7.02 2.34
N ASP A 149 -28.85 6.07 1.41
CA ASP A 149 -27.68 5.21 1.28
C ASP A 149 -26.49 5.96 0.71
N ALA A 150 -26.70 6.92 -0.21
CA ALA A 150 -25.64 7.81 -0.67
C ALA A 150 -24.95 8.54 0.48
N VAL A 151 -25.73 9.04 1.44
CA VAL A 151 -25.22 9.72 2.64
C VAL A 151 -24.47 8.74 3.55
N LEU A 152 -24.96 7.51 3.68
CA LEU A 152 -24.32 6.48 4.50
C LEU A 152 -23.00 6.00 3.89
N LEU A 153 -22.93 5.86 2.56
CA LEU A 153 -21.72 5.52 1.81
C LEU A 153 -20.67 6.62 1.93
N ASP A 154 -21.04 7.89 1.72
CA ASP A 154 -20.15 9.03 1.92
C ASP A 154 -19.57 9.03 3.34
N LYS A 155 -20.42 8.84 4.36
CA LYS A 155 -19.98 8.78 5.77
C LYS A 155 -19.07 7.59 6.04
N ALA A 156 -19.34 6.43 5.45
CA ALA A 156 -18.53 5.23 5.62
C ALA A 156 -17.15 5.39 4.96
N LEU A 157 -17.11 5.92 3.73
CA LEU A 157 -15.86 6.19 3.01
C LEU A 157 -15.01 7.25 3.74
N ARG A 158 -15.62 8.35 4.18
CA ARG A 158 -14.94 9.37 5.01
C ARG A 158 -14.35 8.79 6.28
N ARG A 159 -15.01 7.80 6.90
CA ARG A 159 -14.50 7.16 8.12
C ARG A 159 -13.20 6.40 7.85
N VAL A 160 -13.13 5.65 6.74
CA VAL A 160 -11.92 4.92 6.37
C VAL A 160 -10.82 5.85 5.88
N GLY A 161 -11.18 6.94 5.21
CA GLY A 161 -10.22 7.97 4.81
C GLY A 161 -9.67 8.84 5.95
N LYS A 162 -10.13 8.68 7.20
CA LYS A 162 -9.63 9.48 8.35
C LYS A 162 -8.13 9.30 8.59
N ASP A 163 -7.66 8.07 8.41
CA ASP A 163 -6.25 7.73 8.58
C ASP A 163 -5.44 8.05 7.31
N GLY A 164 -6.04 8.68 6.28
CA GLY A 164 -5.38 9.11 5.04
C GLY A 164 -4.71 8.00 4.22
N VAL A 165 -4.91 6.72 4.57
CA VAL A 165 -4.43 5.55 3.83
C VAL A 165 -5.14 5.39 2.48
N VAL A 166 -6.38 5.84 2.41
CA VAL A 166 -7.22 5.88 1.21
C VAL A 166 -8.00 7.20 1.17
N PRO A 167 -8.41 7.69 -0.01
CA PRO A 167 -9.25 8.87 -0.11
C PRO A 167 -10.56 8.70 0.67
N GLY A 168 -10.94 9.72 1.43
CA GLY A 168 -12.21 9.76 2.15
C GLY A 168 -13.40 10.22 1.29
N THR A 169 -13.18 10.45 0.00
CA THR A 169 -14.16 10.97 -0.96
C THR A 169 -13.99 10.27 -2.29
N LEU A 170 -15.00 10.35 -3.16
CA LEU A 170 -14.90 9.88 -4.53
C LEU A 170 -13.84 10.66 -5.31
N GLY A 171 -12.92 9.94 -5.93
CA GLY A 171 -11.92 10.48 -6.85
C GLY A 171 -12.41 10.41 -8.30
N VAL A 172 -11.98 11.35 -9.14
CA VAL A 172 -12.26 11.29 -10.59
C VAL A 172 -11.52 10.10 -11.19
N GLY A 173 -12.20 9.33 -12.03
CA GLY A 173 -11.67 8.10 -12.62
C GLY A 173 -11.69 6.89 -11.67
N GLN A 174 -12.21 7.05 -10.45
CA GLN A 174 -12.34 5.94 -9.52
C GLN A 174 -13.38 4.95 -10.01
N GLU A 175 -13.02 3.67 -10.07
CA GLU A 175 -13.93 2.58 -10.42
C GLU A 175 -14.70 2.12 -9.17
N LEU A 176 -16.02 2.01 -9.33
CA LEU A 176 -16.96 1.54 -8.33
C LEU A 176 -17.70 0.33 -8.91
N GLU A 177 -17.78 -0.73 -8.14
CA GLU A 177 -18.57 -1.91 -8.45
C GLU A 177 -19.72 -2.00 -7.45
N PHE A 178 -20.94 -1.91 -7.94
CA PHE A 178 -22.16 -1.93 -7.13
C PHE A 178 -22.80 -3.31 -7.18
N GLU A 179 -23.08 -3.87 -6.01
CA GLU A 179 -23.87 -5.08 -5.86
C GLU A 179 -25.27 -4.73 -5.38
N PHE A 180 -26.28 -5.01 -6.19
CA PHE A 180 -27.69 -4.82 -5.85
C PHE A 180 -28.36 -6.15 -5.53
N ASP A 181 -29.33 -6.12 -4.62
CA ASP A 181 -30.37 -7.15 -4.62
C ASP A 181 -31.36 -6.92 -5.78
N GLY A 182 -32.24 -7.89 -6.02
CA GLY A 182 -33.20 -7.85 -7.12
C GLY A 182 -34.22 -6.69 -7.07
N GLU A 183 -34.27 -5.90 -6.00
CA GLU A 183 -35.19 -4.76 -5.83
C GLU A 183 -34.46 -3.40 -5.82
N ASN A 184 -33.23 -3.33 -6.37
CA ASN A 184 -32.33 -2.16 -6.30
C ASN A 184 -31.89 -1.78 -4.88
N GLY A 185 -32.05 -2.69 -3.91
CA GLY A 185 -31.44 -2.56 -2.59
C GLY A 185 -29.94 -2.74 -2.71
N LEU A 186 -29.19 -1.64 -2.61
CA LEU A 186 -27.74 -1.68 -2.70
C LEU A 186 -27.15 -2.48 -1.54
N GLN A 187 -26.52 -3.62 -1.81
CA GLN A 187 -25.95 -4.52 -0.80
C GLN A 187 -24.47 -4.25 -0.57
N ALA A 188 -23.71 -3.96 -1.61
CA ALA A 188 -22.30 -3.63 -1.46
C ALA A 188 -21.81 -2.63 -2.50
N VAL A 189 -20.75 -1.90 -2.15
CA VAL A 189 -19.94 -1.14 -3.10
C VAL A 189 -18.48 -1.51 -2.89
N HIS A 190 -17.83 -1.96 -3.97
CA HIS A 190 -16.42 -2.27 -4.00
C HIS A 190 -15.68 -1.20 -4.80
N THR A 191 -14.49 -0.84 -4.34
CA THR A 191 -13.64 0.11 -5.08
C THR A 191 -12.17 -0.11 -4.77
N MET A 192 -11.33 0.12 -5.76
CA MET A 192 -9.87 0.07 -5.63
C MET A 192 -9.31 1.49 -5.76
N PRO A 193 -9.29 2.29 -4.68
CA PRO A 193 -8.81 3.67 -4.74
C PRO A 193 -7.32 3.80 -5.10
N ARG A 194 -6.55 2.74 -4.87
CA ARG A 194 -5.17 2.59 -5.31
C ARG A 194 -4.93 1.13 -5.64
N ALA A 195 -4.01 0.87 -6.56
CA ALA A 195 -3.71 -0.49 -6.98
C ALA A 195 -3.28 -1.35 -5.77
N GLY A 196 -3.83 -2.55 -5.65
CA GLY A 196 -3.58 -3.45 -4.52
C GLY A 196 -4.25 -3.06 -3.20
N THR A 197 -5.23 -2.16 -3.20
CA THR A 197 -6.04 -1.83 -2.01
C THR A 197 -7.50 -1.76 -2.38
N THR A 198 -8.31 -2.64 -1.79
CA THR A 198 -9.75 -2.70 -2.01
C THR A 198 -10.49 -2.20 -0.78
N ILE A 199 -11.47 -1.34 -1.00
CA ILE A 199 -12.47 -0.96 -0.01
C ILE A 199 -13.77 -1.68 -0.39
N SER A 200 -14.30 -2.45 0.55
CA SER A 200 -15.63 -3.05 0.45
C SER A 200 -16.57 -2.39 1.46
N LEU A 201 -17.63 -1.74 0.97
CA LEU A 201 -18.68 -1.11 1.75
C LEU A 201 -19.92 -2.02 1.70
N THR A 202 -20.13 -2.84 2.73
CA THR A 202 -21.21 -3.84 2.74
C THR A 202 -22.33 -3.43 3.68
N ARG A 203 -23.58 -3.56 3.23
CA ARG A 203 -24.76 -3.32 4.05
C ARG A 203 -24.88 -4.35 5.15
N THR A 204 -25.18 -3.87 6.35
CA THR A 204 -25.47 -4.69 7.53
C THR A 204 -26.97 -4.91 7.67
N ALA A 205 -27.39 -5.92 8.43
CA ALA A 205 -28.80 -6.17 8.73
C ALA A 205 -29.54 -4.96 9.36
N LEU A 206 -28.80 -4.03 9.97
CA LEU A 206 -29.33 -2.78 10.54
C LEU A 206 -29.42 -1.62 9.52
N GLY A 207 -29.21 -1.89 8.24
CA GLY A 207 -29.29 -0.89 7.16
C GLY A 207 -28.09 0.06 7.04
N LYS A 208 -27.08 -0.07 7.90
CA LYS A 208 -25.83 0.72 7.83
C LYS A 208 -24.79 0.02 6.97
N PHE A 209 -23.83 0.77 6.43
CA PHE A 209 -22.65 0.18 5.77
C PHE A 209 -21.50 -0.03 6.76
N THR A 210 -20.96 -1.24 6.76
CA THR A 210 -19.65 -1.56 7.35
C THR A 210 -18.58 -1.48 6.27
N THR A 211 -17.35 -1.20 6.67
CA THR A 211 -16.24 -1.08 5.71
C THR A 211 -15.16 -2.10 6.02
N ARG A 212 -14.70 -2.78 4.99
CA ARG A 212 -13.53 -3.66 5.03
C ARG A 212 -12.48 -3.12 4.09
N LEU A 213 -11.29 -2.87 4.63
CA LEU A 213 -10.11 -2.54 3.85
C LEU A 213 -9.27 -3.81 3.69
N THR A 214 -9.01 -4.20 2.45
CA THR A 214 -8.12 -5.31 2.13
C THR A 214 -6.94 -4.76 1.36
N GLU A 215 -5.74 -4.91 1.91
CA GLU A 215 -4.49 -4.59 1.21
C GLU A 215 -3.88 -5.89 0.72
N MET A 216 -3.66 -5.99 -0.58
CA MET A 216 -2.97 -7.12 -1.18
C MET A 216 -1.50 -7.08 -0.76
N GLU A 217 -0.89 -8.25 -0.57
CA GLU A 217 0.53 -8.32 -0.29
C GLU A 217 1.32 -7.77 -1.47
N ARG A 218 2.25 -6.86 -1.17
CA ARG A 218 3.11 -6.21 -2.15
C ARG A 218 4.53 -6.70 -1.94
N THR A 219 5.21 -7.00 -3.04
CA THR A 219 6.64 -7.24 -3.04
C THR A 219 7.34 -5.96 -3.48
N SER A 220 8.42 -5.62 -2.78
CA SER A 220 9.28 -4.49 -3.11
C SER A 220 10.60 -4.97 -3.64
N HIS A 221 11.03 -4.45 -4.79
CA HIS A 221 12.35 -4.70 -5.37
C HIS A 221 13.00 -3.40 -5.82
N GLU A 222 14.33 -3.36 -5.86
CA GLU A 222 15.03 -2.21 -6.45
C GLU A 222 14.97 -2.29 -7.96
N ARG A 223 14.72 -1.16 -8.60
CA ARG A 223 14.78 -0.99 -10.05
C ARG A 223 15.70 0.16 -10.38
N VAL A 224 16.52 -0.04 -11.42
CA VAL A 224 17.43 0.97 -11.95
C VAL A 224 16.93 1.42 -13.32
N LEU A 225 16.83 2.73 -13.50
CA LEU A 225 16.58 3.36 -14.79
C LEU A 225 17.80 4.15 -15.21
N VAL A 226 18.19 4.01 -16.47
CA VAL A 226 19.29 4.76 -17.08
C VAL A 226 18.77 5.40 -18.35
N GLY A 227 19.12 6.66 -18.58
CA GLY A 227 18.69 7.36 -19.78
C GLY A 227 19.57 8.54 -20.15
N GLU A 228 19.32 9.05 -21.34
CA GLU A 228 20.00 10.19 -21.92
C GLU A 228 18.97 11.07 -22.64
N LEU A 229 19.13 12.39 -22.54
CA LEU A 229 18.30 13.32 -23.29
C LEU A 229 18.72 13.31 -24.76
N SER A 230 17.75 13.06 -25.63
CA SER A 230 17.97 12.89 -27.07
C SER A 230 16.90 13.66 -27.87
N GLN A 231 17.01 13.68 -29.19
CA GLN A 231 16.01 14.35 -30.03
C GLN A 231 14.59 13.79 -29.86
N SER A 232 14.46 12.48 -29.59
CA SER A 232 13.16 11.84 -29.34
C SER A 232 12.66 12.02 -27.91
N ALA A 233 13.56 12.35 -26.98
CA ALA A 233 13.26 12.63 -25.59
C ALA A 233 14.00 13.90 -25.12
N PRO A 234 13.55 15.09 -25.56
CA PRO A 234 14.32 16.34 -25.45
C PRO A 234 14.31 16.96 -24.05
N ASN A 235 13.62 16.36 -23.08
CA ASN A 235 13.60 16.81 -21.69
C ASN A 235 13.65 15.62 -20.72
N PHE A 236 14.01 15.92 -19.48
CA PHE A 236 14.20 14.91 -18.43
C PHE A 236 12.99 13.99 -18.23
N ALA A 237 11.78 14.55 -18.15
CA ALA A 237 10.56 13.77 -17.95
C ALA A 237 10.35 12.77 -19.09
N MET A 238 10.48 13.21 -20.35
CA MET A 238 10.35 12.33 -21.51
C MET A 238 11.44 11.26 -21.54
N ALA A 239 12.68 11.61 -21.20
CA ALA A 239 13.79 10.66 -21.19
C ALA A 239 13.61 9.58 -20.11
N LEU A 240 13.15 9.96 -18.91
CA LEU A 240 12.84 9.00 -17.84
C LEU A 240 11.64 8.12 -18.19
N ARG A 241 10.60 8.69 -18.83
CA ARG A 241 9.46 7.93 -19.34
C ARG A 241 9.88 6.92 -20.42
N ALA A 242 10.78 7.32 -21.33
CA ALA A 242 11.33 6.43 -22.37
C ALA A 242 12.18 5.30 -21.78
N ALA A 243 12.88 5.54 -20.65
CA ALA A 243 13.57 4.51 -19.89
C ALA A 243 12.62 3.53 -19.16
N GLY A 244 11.31 3.79 -19.15
CA GLY A 244 10.30 2.96 -18.49
C GLY A 244 9.96 3.39 -17.07
N GLY A 245 10.29 4.63 -16.69
CA GLY A 245 9.85 5.26 -15.44
C GLY A 245 8.46 5.90 -15.51
N SER A 246 7.95 6.31 -14.35
CA SER A 246 6.67 7.00 -14.18
C SER A 246 6.86 8.50 -13.93
N TYR A 247 5.78 9.29 -14.02
CA TYR A 247 5.84 10.70 -13.60
C TYR A 247 6.04 10.86 -12.10
N GLU A 248 5.63 9.90 -11.27
CA GLU A 248 5.86 9.94 -9.82
C GLU A 248 7.36 9.97 -9.50
N ILE A 249 8.17 9.20 -10.25
CA ILE A 249 9.64 9.21 -10.11
C ILE A 249 10.24 10.53 -10.62
N VAL A 250 9.67 11.11 -11.70
CA VAL A 250 10.08 12.43 -12.19
C VAL A 250 9.87 13.47 -11.10
N ASP A 251 8.68 13.51 -10.53
CA ASP A 251 8.29 14.49 -9.51
C ASP A 251 9.15 14.34 -8.25
N GLU A 252 9.36 13.11 -7.76
CA GLU A 252 10.21 12.86 -6.59
C GLU A 252 11.67 13.31 -6.83
N LEU A 253 12.23 13.07 -8.01
CA LEU A 253 13.60 13.49 -8.32
C LEU A 253 13.70 15.01 -8.50
N VAL A 254 12.70 15.63 -9.13
CA VAL A 254 12.61 17.09 -9.25
C VAL A 254 12.56 17.70 -7.85
N ASP A 255 11.69 17.22 -6.97
CA ASP A 255 11.61 17.70 -5.59
C ASP A 255 12.94 17.52 -4.85
N LEU A 256 13.61 16.36 -5.02
CA LEU A 256 14.87 16.08 -4.37
C LEU A 256 16.01 17.03 -4.81
N LEU A 257 16.08 17.38 -6.09
CA LEU A 257 17.22 18.09 -6.68
C LEU A 257 16.92 19.52 -7.14
N SER A 258 15.71 20.04 -6.95
CA SER A 258 15.30 21.38 -7.41
C SER A 258 16.15 22.52 -6.82
N ASP A 259 16.71 22.35 -5.62
CA ASP A 259 17.61 23.33 -5.00
C ASP A 259 18.99 23.39 -5.69
N ARG A 260 19.35 22.35 -6.45
CA ARG A 260 20.67 22.18 -7.09
C ARG A 260 20.60 22.26 -8.62
N ILE A 261 19.49 21.83 -9.23
CA ILE A 261 19.32 21.72 -10.69
C ILE A 261 17.96 22.31 -11.09
N GLN A 262 17.94 23.20 -12.08
CA GLN A 262 16.70 23.62 -12.71
C GLN A 262 16.39 22.73 -13.91
N PHE A 263 15.61 21.67 -13.68
CA PHE A 263 15.32 20.61 -14.66
C PHE A 263 14.84 21.09 -16.05
N ARG A 264 14.12 22.22 -16.11
CA ARG A 264 13.64 22.79 -17.38
C ARG A 264 14.68 23.58 -18.17
N ARG A 265 15.73 24.08 -17.50
CA ARG A 265 16.68 25.03 -18.08
C ARG A 265 18.08 24.45 -18.22
N ASP A 266 18.52 23.71 -17.21
CA ASP A 266 19.91 23.32 -17.10
C ASP A 266 20.21 22.04 -17.92
N PHE A 267 19.20 21.21 -18.16
CA PHE A 267 19.30 20.01 -19.00
C PHE A 267 19.45 20.32 -20.48
N ARG A 268 20.30 19.54 -21.15
CA ARG A 268 20.64 19.62 -22.57
C ARG A 268 20.64 18.23 -23.20
N LEU A 269 20.58 18.20 -24.53
CA LEU A 269 20.80 16.97 -25.29
C LEU A 269 22.19 16.39 -24.96
N GLY A 270 22.25 15.08 -24.76
CA GLY A 270 23.44 14.36 -24.32
C GLY A 270 23.61 14.28 -22.80
N ASP A 271 22.82 15.00 -22.01
CA ASP A 271 22.83 14.85 -20.56
C ASP A 271 22.26 13.47 -20.17
N ARG A 272 22.90 12.83 -19.19
CA ARG A 272 22.60 11.44 -18.80
C ARG A 272 22.13 11.38 -17.36
N PHE A 273 21.37 10.34 -17.05
CA PHE A 273 20.98 10.04 -15.68
C PHE A 273 20.91 8.54 -15.43
N ALA A 274 21.09 8.17 -14.16
CA ALA A 274 20.71 6.89 -13.59
C ALA A 274 19.95 7.13 -12.28
N VAL A 275 18.85 6.42 -12.08
CA VAL A 275 18.01 6.49 -10.87
C VAL A 275 17.73 5.09 -10.39
N ILE A 276 17.96 4.83 -9.11
CA ILE A 276 17.58 3.59 -8.43
C ILE A 276 16.53 3.90 -7.37
N PHE A 277 15.44 3.15 -7.40
CA PHE A 277 14.28 3.33 -6.52
C PHE A 277 13.64 1.98 -6.20
N GLU A 278 12.75 1.97 -5.20
CA GLU A 278 11.95 0.81 -4.86
C GLU A 278 10.69 0.75 -5.76
N GLU A 279 10.46 -0.35 -6.44
CA GLU A 279 9.23 -0.62 -7.19
C GLU A 279 8.39 -1.63 -6.42
N GLN A 280 7.09 -1.36 -6.28
CA GLN A 280 6.14 -2.21 -5.59
C GLN A 280 5.27 -2.96 -6.60
N THR A 281 5.23 -4.27 -6.49
CA THR A 281 4.43 -5.15 -7.36
C THR A 281 3.51 -6.06 -6.56
N LEU A 282 2.42 -6.49 -7.19
CA LEU A 282 1.59 -7.60 -6.73
C LEU A 282 2.20 -8.95 -7.14
N SER A 283 1.62 -10.04 -6.65
CA SER A 283 2.07 -11.41 -6.95
C SER A 283 2.02 -11.79 -8.43
N ASP A 284 1.20 -11.09 -9.22
CA ASP A 284 1.09 -11.24 -10.69
C ASP A 284 2.11 -10.38 -11.46
N GLY A 285 2.96 -9.61 -10.76
CA GLY A 285 3.93 -8.69 -11.35
C GLY A 285 3.37 -7.31 -11.68
N THR A 286 2.08 -7.04 -11.43
CA THR A 286 1.48 -5.72 -11.68
C THR A 286 2.14 -4.67 -10.78
N VAL A 287 2.68 -3.59 -11.38
CA VAL A 287 3.24 -2.45 -10.63
C VAL A 287 2.12 -1.65 -10.00
N VAL A 288 2.18 -1.46 -8.68
CA VAL A 288 1.14 -0.82 -7.88
C VAL A 288 1.60 0.41 -7.12
N GLY A 289 2.87 0.77 -7.27
CA GLY A 289 3.43 1.99 -6.73
C GLY A 289 4.95 1.96 -6.73
N TYR A 290 5.51 3.09 -6.31
CA TYR A 290 6.94 3.27 -6.14
C TYR A 290 7.21 3.62 -4.67
N GLY A 291 8.24 3.00 -4.10
CA GLY A 291 8.85 3.46 -2.87
C GLY A 291 9.92 4.52 -3.16
N PRO A 292 10.75 4.86 -2.16
CA PRO A 292 11.65 6.01 -2.27
C PRO A 292 12.75 5.79 -3.31
N ILE A 293 13.25 6.88 -3.89
CA ILE A 293 14.52 6.89 -4.61
C ILE A 293 15.64 6.54 -3.63
N THR A 294 16.36 5.44 -3.85
CA THR A 294 17.49 5.04 -3.01
C THR A 294 18.79 5.71 -3.46
N GLY A 295 18.89 6.07 -4.74
CA GLY A 295 19.99 6.87 -5.26
C GLY A 295 19.73 7.43 -6.66
N ALA A 296 20.46 8.49 -7.00
CA ALA A 296 20.42 9.11 -8.32
C ALA A 296 21.79 9.66 -8.71
N ALA A 297 22.12 9.57 -9.99
CA ALA A 297 23.29 10.16 -10.61
C ALA A 297 22.88 10.85 -11.90
N LEU A 298 23.12 12.16 -12.01
CA LEU A 298 22.79 12.96 -13.18
C LEU A 298 24.04 13.69 -13.64
N ASP A 299 24.34 13.67 -14.93
CA ASP A 299 25.36 14.51 -15.55
C ASP A 299 24.62 15.58 -16.36
N VAL A 300 24.52 16.79 -15.82
CA VAL A 300 23.72 17.90 -16.38
C VAL A 300 24.64 19.04 -16.80
N GLY A 301 24.68 19.36 -18.09
CA GLY A 301 25.56 20.39 -18.62
C GLY A 301 27.04 20.17 -18.30
N GLY A 302 27.47 18.90 -18.22
CA GLY A 302 28.83 18.50 -17.84
C GLY A 302 29.14 18.54 -16.35
N LYS A 303 28.16 18.82 -15.48
CA LYS A 303 28.33 18.79 -14.02
C LYS A 303 27.72 17.52 -13.42
N PRO A 304 28.45 16.77 -12.58
CA PRO A 304 27.91 15.61 -11.90
C PRO A 304 27.08 16.04 -10.69
N PHE A 305 25.86 15.54 -10.61
CA PHE A 305 24.99 15.62 -9.43
C PHE A 305 24.71 14.21 -8.94
N ARG A 306 24.89 13.97 -7.65
CA ARG A 306 24.71 12.66 -7.02
C ARG A 306 23.80 12.82 -5.80
N ALA A 307 22.94 11.84 -5.57
CA ALA A 307 22.11 11.76 -4.39
C ALA A 307 22.05 10.32 -3.92
N ILE A 308 22.32 10.07 -2.64
CA ILE A 308 22.22 8.76 -2.02
C ILE A 308 21.35 8.89 -0.77
N ARG A 309 20.32 8.05 -0.68
CA ARG A 309 19.42 8.01 0.47
C ARG A 309 20.05 7.24 1.61
N HIS A 310 20.11 7.84 2.79
CA HIS A 310 20.56 7.19 4.01
C HIS A 310 19.54 7.37 5.15
N VAL A 311 19.27 6.29 5.88
CA VAL A 311 18.40 6.30 7.06
C VAL A 311 19.27 6.26 8.29
N GLY A 312 19.31 7.39 9.02
CA GLY A 312 20.12 7.51 10.23
C GLY A 312 19.60 6.68 11.40
N VAL A 313 20.31 6.77 12.54
CA VAL A 313 19.92 6.11 13.80
C VAL A 313 18.55 6.60 14.31
N ASP A 314 18.22 7.86 14.01
CA ASP A 314 16.93 8.50 14.25
C ASP A 314 15.80 7.97 13.35
N LYS A 315 16.10 7.02 12.45
CA LYS A 315 15.18 6.44 11.46
C LYS A 315 14.61 7.46 10.49
N GLN A 316 15.21 8.64 10.38
CA GLN A 316 14.79 9.66 9.42
C GLN A 316 15.60 9.49 8.13
N PRO A 317 14.94 9.37 6.97
CA PRO A 317 15.63 9.35 5.71
C PRO A 317 16.14 10.74 5.35
N ARG A 318 17.38 10.79 4.87
CA ARG A 318 18.04 11.98 4.35
C ARG A 318 18.76 11.61 3.06
N TYR A 319 18.98 12.60 2.21
CA TYR A 319 19.76 12.45 0.99
C TYR A 319 21.08 13.20 1.12
N PHE A 320 22.13 12.57 0.64
CA PHE A 320 23.49 13.09 0.70
C PHE A 320 24.09 13.09 -0.70
N ASP A 321 24.91 14.09 -0.98
CA ASP A 321 25.69 14.13 -2.21
C ASP A 321 26.98 13.30 -2.10
N ALA A 322 27.84 13.42 -3.10
CA ALA A 322 29.10 12.69 -3.17
C ALA A 322 30.10 13.08 -2.06
N ASP A 323 29.98 14.29 -1.51
CA ASP A 323 30.84 14.82 -0.45
C ASP A 323 30.27 14.55 0.95
N ALA A 324 29.20 13.73 1.02
CA ALA A 324 28.42 13.45 2.21
C ALA A 324 27.76 14.70 2.83
N GLU A 325 27.58 15.76 2.03
CA GLU A 325 26.79 16.91 2.45
C GLU A 325 25.31 16.62 2.27
N LEU A 326 24.50 17.16 3.16
CA LEU A 326 23.05 17.04 3.06
C LEU A 326 22.59 17.76 1.78
N ILE A 327 21.85 17.05 0.94
CA ILE A 327 21.08 17.70 -0.11
C ILE A 327 19.92 18.37 0.61
N ALA A 328 20.09 19.66 0.88
CA ALA A 328 19.07 20.46 1.52
C ALA A 328 17.78 20.31 0.72
N ASN A 329 16.80 19.68 1.36
CA ASN A 329 15.41 20.00 1.11
C ASN A 329 14.77 20.00 2.51
N THR A 330 14.73 21.18 3.13
CA THR A 330 14.16 21.40 4.47
C THR A 330 12.66 21.09 4.50
N PHE A 331 12.09 20.72 3.35
CA PHE A 331 10.75 20.20 3.20
C PHE A 331 10.76 18.90 2.37
N LEU A 332 11.34 17.83 2.90
CA LEU A 332 10.51 16.62 2.96
C LEU A 332 9.30 17.01 3.82
N ARG A 333 8.26 17.53 3.16
CA ARG A 333 6.97 17.82 3.79
C ARG A 333 6.36 16.46 4.10
N TYR A 334 6.83 15.91 5.22
CA TYR A 334 6.55 14.63 5.85
C TYR A 334 7.13 13.34 5.21
N PRO A 335 7.65 12.42 6.04
CA PRO A 335 7.22 11.03 5.98
C PRO A 335 5.81 10.95 6.62
N VAL A 336 4.73 10.94 5.82
CA VAL A 336 3.40 10.62 6.35
C VAL A 336 3.01 9.21 5.89
N ARG A 337 2.99 8.28 6.85
CA ARG A 337 1.75 7.58 7.11
C ARG A 337 0.82 8.62 7.71
N PHE A 338 -0.28 8.96 7.06
CA PHE A 338 -1.28 9.78 7.72
C PHE A 338 -1.76 9.03 8.98
N SER A 339 -1.54 9.64 10.14
CA SER A 339 -2.35 9.46 11.33
C SER A 339 -2.32 10.83 11.95
N ARG A 340 -3.29 11.67 11.58
CA ARG A 340 -3.30 13.06 12.06
C ARG A 340 -3.49 13.06 13.57
N ILE A 341 -2.65 13.84 14.23
CA ILE A 341 -2.83 14.34 15.60
C ILE A 341 -4.03 15.30 15.55
N SER A 342 -5.03 15.06 16.40
CA SER A 342 -6.13 15.99 16.69
C SER A 342 -5.73 16.97 17.78
#